data_AF-A0A395RFQ6-F1
#
_entry.id   AF-A0A395RFQ6-F1
#
_cell.length_a   1.000
_cell.length_b   1.000
_cell.length_c   1.000
_cell.angle_alpha   90.00
_cell.angle_beta   90.00
_cell.angle_gamma   90.00
#
_symmetry.space_group_name_H-M   'P 1'
#
loop_
_entity.id
_entity.type
_entity.pdbx_description
1 polymer ?
#
loop_
_entity_poly.entity_id
_entity_poly.type
_entity_poly.pdbx_seq_one_letter_code
_entity_poly.pdbx_strand_id
1 'polypeptide(L)'
;MAIFVHPLVFQSQDIAISDWIGVLTLCLAPLIAHILIGAPSPTFLSVSRPPWHERVCHYNPTSILWRYAMITDRRIRAKNWDRIDLAASNALFWTDAGWDGTEEIIQYSRPRCVQLPDDDRVTLLSRDAFKTLIITIQGLQAIILLLGNQIDPAAPGFTVFMGVDIIFFPVALFGLLRLCSCIWLTDEFSFASMEDVPLGTPQMIECSTASFELLTTNPSLSGPQRYHNPSFWGSRVFRIGYVLAQFALIALALSFIVTLGGSYFYTFTTFVVILFYLFVIGVSALITIWYFGIKSSRSTVIPCISSV
;
A
#
# COMPACT_ATOMS: atom_id res chain seq x y z
N MET A 1 4.38 34.89 -13.05
CA MET A 1 3.00 34.48 -13.42
C MET A 1 2.14 34.53 -12.17
N ALA A 2 0.92 35.04 -12.27
CA ALA A 2 0.00 35.13 -11.13
C ALA A 2 -0.99 33.97 -11.19
N ILE A 3 -1.13 33.25 -10.08
CA ILE A 3 -2.16 32.22 -9.88
C ILE A 3 -3.38 32.96 -9.33
N PHE A 4 -4.51 32.89 -10.03
CA PHE A 4 -5.76 33.47 -9.57
C PHE A 4 -6.66 32.36 -9.03
N VAL A 5 -6.93 32.41 -7.72
CA VAL A 5 -7.82 31.47 -7.04
C VAL A 5 -9.16 32.17 -6.79
N HIS A 6 -10.24 31.64 -7.34
CA HIS A 6 -11.58 32.16 -7.09
C HIS A 6 -12.00 31.89 -5.63
N PRO A 7 -12.70 32.83 -4.98
CA PRO A 7 -13.20 32.63 -3.63
C PRO A 7 -14.18 31.45 -3.58
N LEU A 8 -14.25 30.79 -2.42
CA LEU A 8 -15.21 29.71 -2.18
C LEU A 8 -16.63 30.28 -2.25
N VAL A 9 -17.39 29.87 -3.25
CA VAL A 9 -18.83 30.15 -3.34
C VAL A 9 -19.58 28.92 -2.84
N PHE A 10 -20.25 29.05 -1.71
CA PHE A 10 -21.05 27.97 -1.13
C PHE A 10 -22.44 27.98 -1.77
N GLN A 11 -22.77 26.93 -2.52
CA GLN A 11 -24.09 26.75 -3.14
C GLN A 11 -24.61 25.33 -2.87
N SER A 12 -25.51 25.21 -1.89
CA SER A 12 -26.12 23.94 -1.47
C SER A 12 -27.63 23.85 -1.73
N GLN A 13 -28.24 24.94 -2.23
CA GLN A 13 -29.70 25.12 -2.17
C GLN A 13 -30.50 24.34 -3.24
N ASP A 14 -29.84 23.79 -4.26
CA ASP A 14 -30.50 23.10 -5.40
C ASP A 14 -30.05 21.63 -5.59
N ILE A 15 -29.38 21.04 -4.60
CA ILE A 15 -28.83 19.68 -4.72
C ILE A 15 -29.71 18.72 -3.91
N ALA A 16 -30.27 17.70 -4.57
CA ALA A 16 -31.06 16.69 -3.89
C ALA A 16 -30.17 15.84 -2.95
N ILE A 17 -30.77 15.30 -1.88
CA ILE A 17 -30.06 14.42 -0.94
C ILE A 17 -29.46 13.20 -1.66
N SER A 18 -30.15 12.67 -2.69
CA SER A 18 -29.64 11.59 -3.54
C SER A 18 -28.31 11.95 -4.22
N ASP A 19 -28.18 13.20 -4.67
CA ASP A 19 -27.00 13.67 -5.40
C ASP A 19 -25.83 13.86 -4.43
N TRP A 20 -26.11 14.34 -3.21
CA TRP A 20 -25.12 14.38 -2.13
C TRP A 20 -24.58 12.99 -1.79
N ILE A 21 -25.46 11.99 -1.66
CA ILE A 21 -25.05 10.60 -1.40
C ILE A 21 -24.25 10.06 -2.58
N GLY A 22 -24.66 10.35 -3.83
CA GLY A 22 -23.94 9.96 -5.04
C GLY A 22 -22.53 10.53 -5.09
N VAL A 23 -22.38 11.84 -4.88
CA VAL A 23 -21.09 12.54 -4.87
C VAL A 23 -20.18 12.01 -3.76
N LEU A 24 -20.70 11.82 -2.55
CA LEU A 24 -19.93 11.24 -1.43
C LEU A 24 -19.47 9.81 -1.73
N THR A 25 -20.34 9.00 -2.33
CA THR A 25 -20.02 7.61 -2.68
C THR A 25 -18.94 7.55 -3.76
N LEU A 26 -19.08 8.34 -4.83
CA LEU A 26 -18.09 8.42 -5.91
C LEU A 26 -16.74 8.93 -5.42
N CYS A 27 -16.77 9.97 -4.58
CA CYS A 27 -15.58 10.54 -3.95
C CYS A 27 -14.85 9.52 -3.09
N LEU A 28 -15.56 8.84 -2.18
CA LEU A 28 -14.94 7.93 -1.21
C LEU A 28 -14.55 6.58 -1.81
N ALA A 29 -15.15 6.16 -2.93
CA ALA A 29 -14.92 4.84 -3.51
C ALA A 29 -13.43 4.53 -3.79
N PRO A 30 -12.63 5.41 -4.44
CA PRO A 30 -11.20 5.18 -4.62
C PRO A 30 -10.42 5.04 -3.30
N LEU A 31 -10.76 5.85 -2.29
CA LEU A 31 -10.11 5.81 -0.98
C LEU A 31 -10.45 4.51 -0.24
N ILE A 32 -11.73 4.14 -0.19
CA ILE A 32 -12.21 2.92 0.46
C ILE A 32 -11.62 1.70 -0.25
N ALA A 33 -11.63 1.67 -1.58
CA ALA A 33 -11.02 0.59 -2.35
C ALA A 33 -9.53 0.47 -2.01
N HIS A 34 -8.79 1.59 -1.97
CA HIS A 34 -7.37 1.59 -1.62
C HIS A 34 -7.12 1.03 -0.21
N ILE A 35 -7.93 1.43 0.78
CA ILE A 35 -7.79 0.99 2.17
C ILE A 35 -8.16 -0.49 2.32
N LEU A 36 -9.35 -0.89 1.86
CA LEU A 36 -9.86 -2.26 2.03
C LEU A 36 -9.00 -3.31 1.32
N ILE A 37 -8.44 -2.95 0.17
CA ILE A 37 -7.63 -3.86 -0.63
C ILE A 37 -6.15 -3.79 -0.22
N GLY A 38 -5.70 -2.66 0.33
CA GLY A 38 -4.29 -2.42 0.65
C GLY A 38 -3.89 -2.75 2.09
N ALA A 39 -4.82 -2.67 3.04
CA ALA A 39 -4.52 -2.88 4.45
C ALA A 39 -4.24 -4.36 4.76
N PRO A 40 -3.17 -4.68 5.51
CA PRO A 40 -2.87 -6.05 5.92
C PRO A 40 -3.84 -6.57 6.98
N SER A 41 -4.08 -7.88 6.95
CA SER A 41 -4.70 -8.60 8.07
C SER A 41 -3.71 -8.66 9.26
N PRO A 42 -4.08 -8.15 10.45
CA PRO A 42 -3.24 -8.21 11.63
C PRO A 42 -3.30 -9.61 12.28
N THR A 43 -2.14 -10.12 12.67
CA THR A 43 -1.95 -11.34 13.44
C THR A 43 -1.42 -10.98 14.83
N PHE A 44 -2.08 -11.46 15.88
CA PHE A 44 -1.70 -11.15 17.26
C PHE A 44 -0.82 -12.25 17.85
N LEU A 45 0.48 -11.98 17.97
CA LEU A 45 1.46 -12.89 18.57
C LEU A 45 1.68 -12.62 20.07
N SER A 46 1.15 -11.51 20.59
CA SER A 46 1.07 -11.15 22.00
C SER A 46 -0.34 -11.45 22.55
N VAL A 47 -0.43 -11.60 23.87
CA VAL A 47 -1.71 -11.63 24.61
C VAL A 47 -2.37 -10.25 24.62
N SER A 48 -1.58 -9.18 24.51
CA SER A 48 -2.10 -7.82 24.41
C SER A 48 -2.57 -7.53 22.99
N ARG A 49 -3.73 -6.89 22.84
CA ARG A 49 -4.23 -6.42 21.54
C ARG A 49 -3.84 -4.96 21.33
N PRO A 50 -3.48 -4.56 20.10
CA PRO A 50 -3.15 -3.17 19.81
C PRO A 50 -4.39 -2.31 19.99
N PRO A 51 -4.27 -1.13 20.63
CA PRO A 51 -5.34 -0.17 20.72
C PRO A 51 -5.74 0.32 19.32
N TRP A 52 -6.97 0.80 19.18
CA TRP A 52 -7.52 1.14 17.86
C TRP A 52 -6.70 2.21 17.13
N HIS A 53 -6.11 3.17 17.84
CA HIS A 53 -5.35 4.26 17.26
C HIS A 53 -4.05 3.78 16.58
N GLU A 54 -3.44 2.71 17.09
CA GLU A 54 -2.27 2.10 16.46
C GLU A 54 -2.61 1.32 15.19
N ARG A 55 -3.85 0.85 15.07
CA ARG A 55 -4.34 0.20 13.85
C ARG A 55 -4.59 1.22 12.74
N VAL A 56 -5.03 2.42 13.09
CA VAL A 56 -5.35 3.49 12.14
C VAL A 56 -4.14 3.86 11.27
N CYS A 57 -2.94 3.80 11.84
CA CYS A 57 -1.70 4.09 11.13
C CYS A 57 -1.46 3.21 9.89
N HIS A 58 -1.99 1.97 9.88
CA HIS A 58 -1.84 1.04 8.76
C HIS A 58 -2.84 1.26 7.61
N TYR A 59 -3.92 2.00 7.87
CA TYR A 59 -4.89 2.37 6.84
C TYR A 59 -4.47 3.63 6.06
N ASN A 60 -3.36 4.27 6.43
CA ASN A 60 -2.81 5.40 5.70
C ASN A 60 -2.28 4.96 4.31
N PRO A 61 -2.67 5.62 3.20
CA PRO A 61 -2.14 5.33 1.86
C PRO A 61 -0.61 5.23 1.79
N THR A 62 0.12 6.04 2.56
CA THR A 62 1.59 5.97 2.61
C THR A 62 2.10 4.64 3.19
N SER A 63 1.43 4.11 4.23
CA SER A 63 1.77 2.81 4.83
C SER A 63 1.50 1.67 3.86
N ILE A 64 0.38 1.75 3.12
CA ILE A 64 0.00 0.77 2.11
C ILE A 64 1.00 0.75 0.94
N LEU A 65 1.39 1.93 0.43
CA LEU A 65 2.44 2.05 -0.59
C LEU A 65 3.78 1.49 -0.12
N TRP A 66 4.17 1.83 1.10
CA TRP A 66 5.39 1.32 1.72
C TRP A 66 5.40 -0.22 1.76
N ARG A 67 4.28 -0.83 2.16
CA ARG A 67 4.11 -2.28 2.17
C ARG A 67 4.32 -2.90 0.78
N TYR A 68 3.71 -2.35 -0.26
CA TYR A 68 3.88 -2.84 -1.64
C TYR A 68 5.35 -2.83 -2.05
N ALA A 69 6.04 -1.72 -1.79
CA ALA A 69 7.44 -1.58 -2.12
C ALA A 69 8.32 -2.58 -1.34
N MET A 70 8.05 -2.74 -0.03
CA MET A 70 8.84 -3.62 0.83
C MET A 70 8.65 -5.10 0.54
N ILE A 71 7.44 -5.54 0.19
CA ILE A 71 7.18 -6.93 -0.20
C ILE A 71 7.94 -7.26 -1.49
N THR A 72 7.89 -6.39 -2.50
CA THR A 72 8.63 -6.59 -3.75
C THR A 72 10.14 -6.53 -3.52
N ASP A 73 10.64 -5.58 -2.75
CA ASP A 73 12.07 -5.49 -2.39
C ASP A 73 12.55 -6.76 -1.68
N ARG A 74 11.77 -7.27 -0.72
CA ARG A 74 12.08 -8.50 0.01
C ARG A 74 12.10 -9.70 -0.92
N ARG A 75 11.15 -9.80 -1.86
CA ARG A 75 11.14 -10.86 -2.87
C ARG A 75 12.38 -10.84 -3.75
N ILE A 76 12.79 -9.66 -4.21
CA ILE A 76 13.99 -9.49 -5.06
C ILE A 76 15.26 -9.90 -4.30
N ARG A 77 15.28 -9.69 -2.98
CA ARG A 77 16.41 -10.08 -2.13
C ARG A 77 16.36 -11.54 -1.69
N ALA A 78 15.22 -12.23 -1.76
CA ALA A 78 15.12 -13.61 -1.32
C ALA A 78 15.89 -14.56 -2.25
N LYS A 79 16.82 -15.34 -1.68
CA LYS A 79 17.54 -16.40 -2.42
C LYS A 79 16.62 -17.58 -2.70
N ASN A 80 15.92 -18.02 -1.66
CA ASN A 80 14.88 -19.03 -1.72
C ASN A 80 13.59 -18.38 -1.20
N TRP A 81 12.54 -18.40 -2.02
CA TRP A 81 11.25 -17.82 -1.68
C TRP A 81 10.23 -18.93 -1.56
N ASP A 82 9.77 -19.17 -0.34
CA ASP A 82 8.80 -20.22 -0.03
C ASP A 82 7.43 -19.60 0.33
N ARG A 83 6.37 -20.41 0.28
CA ARG A 83 4.99 -20.07 0.71
C ARG A 83 4.92 -19.39 2.08
N ILE A 84 5.79 -19.80 3.00
CA ILE A 84 5.88 -19.22 4.35
C ILE A 84 6.40 -17.79 4.28
N ASP A 85 7.42 -17.53 3.47
CA ASP A 85 7.99 -16.19 3.32
C ASP A 85 6.98 -15.25 2.65
N LEU A 86 6.16 -15.80 1.72
CA LEU A 86 5.03 -15.10 1.13
C LEU A 86 3.97 -14.75 2.19
N ALA A 87 3.49 -15.72 2.96
CA ALA A 87 2.48 -15.51 4.00
C ALA A 87 2.97 -14.52 5.08
N ALA A 88 4.16 -14.74 5.62
CA ALA A 88 4.72 -13.92 6.70
C ALA A 88 5.10 -12.50 6.25
N SER A 89 5.43 -12.30 4.96
CA SER A 89 5.67 -10.94 4.44
C SER A 89 4.38 -10.16 4.17
N ASN A 90 3.26 -10.86 3.98
CA ASN A 90 1.95 -10.24 3.84
C ASN A 90 1.24 -10.03 5.18
N ALA A 91 1.53 -10.84 6.19
CA ALA A 91 1.00 -10.67 7.54
C ALA A 91 1.57 -9.43 8.24
N LEU A 92 0.76 -8.84 9.11
CA LEU A 92 1.20 -7.80 10.04
C LEU A 92 1.21 -8.38 11.45
N PHE A 93 2.38 -8.50 12.08
CA PHE A 93 2.49 -9.14 13.39
C PHE A 93 2.48 -8.10 14.52
N TRP A 94 1.58 -8.30 15.48
CA TRP A 94 1.59 -7.57 16.74
C TRP A 94 2.31 -8.38 17.81
N THR A 95 3.36 -7.82 18.39
CA THR A 95 4.22 -8.42 19.41
C THR A 95 4.12 -7.64 20.73
N ASP A 96 4.72 -8.15 21.81
CA ASP A 96 4.79 -7.42 23.09
C ASP A 96 5.55 -6.09 22.98
N ALA A 97 6.43 -5.97 21.99
CA ALA A 97 7.13 -4.73 21.70
C ALA A 97 6.29 -3.76 20.85
N GLY A 98 5.30 -4.24 20.08
CA GLY A 98 4.48 -3.47 19.14
C GLY A 98 4.40 -4.12 17.76
N TRP A 99 4.13 -3.32 16.71
CA TRP A 99 4.07 -3.81 15.33
C TRP A 99 5.46 -4.22 14.83
N ASP A 100 5.60 -5.48 14.39
CA ASP A 100 6.83 -5.99 13.80
C ASP A 100 6.57 -6.52 12.39
N GLY A 101 7.36 -6.02 11.44
CA GLY A 101 7.38 -6.45 10.04
C GLY A 101 8.77 -6.81 9.55
N THR A 102 9.73 -7.04 10.44
CA THR A 102 11.12 -7.35 10.10
C THR A 102 11.27 -8.70 9.37
N GLU A 103 12.48 -9.05 8.95
CA GLU A 103 12.74 -10.38 8.36
C GLU A 103 12.84 -11.47 9.43
N GLU A 104 13.14 -11.10 10.68
CA GLU A 104 13.32 -12.01 11.80
C GLU A 104 11.98 -12.59 12.28
N ILE A 105 10.91 -11.79 12.21
CA ILE A 105 9.55 -12.22 12.56
C ILE A 105 9.04 -13.39 11.70
N ILE A 106 9.59 -13.56 10.49
CA ILE A 106 9.24 -14.68 9.60
C ILE A 106 9.69 -16.00 10.22
N GLN A 107 10.83 -16.02 10.90
CA GLN A 107 11.32 -17.23 11.57
C GLN A 107 10.55 -17.48 12.87
N TYR A 108 10.24 -16.42 13.60
CA TYR A 108 9.48 -16.49 14.84
C TYR A 108 8.02 -16.94 14.63
N SER A 109 7.37 -16.51 13.53
CA SER A 109 5.96 -16.82 13.24
C SER A 109 5.72 -18.19 12.61
N ARG A 110 6.76 -18.85 12.08
CA ARG A 110 6.69 -20.18 11.43
C ARG A 110 5.91 -21.23 12.21
N PRO A 111 6.18 -21.47 13.51
CA PRO A 111 5.50 -22.52 14.27
C PRO A 111 4.00 -22.25 14.48
N ARG A 112 3.55 -21.01 14.23
CA ARG A 112 2.17 -20.57 14.43
C ARG A 112 1.38 -20.46 13.13
N CYS A 113 1.94 -20.90 12.00
CA CYS A 113 1.24 -20.91 10.73
C CYS A 113 0.17 -22.03 10.73
N VAL A 114 -1.10 -21.66 10.50
CA VAL A 114 -2.25 -22.58 10.49
C VAL A 114 -2.71 -22.85 9.07
N GLN A 115 -2.57 -21.87 8.17
CA GLN A 115 -2.94 -22.01 6.77
C GLN A 115 -1.89 -21.32 5.91
N LEU A 116 -1.30 -22.09 4.99
CA LEU A 116 -0.41 -21.57 3.96
C LEU A 116 -1.18 -21.33 2.67
N PRO A 117 -0.73 -20.36 1.84
CA PRO A 117 -1.21 -20.22 0.48
C PRO A 117 -0.97 -21.49 -0.34
N ASP A 118 -1.83 -21.75 -1.33
CA ASP A 118 -1.73 -22.93 -2.20
C ASP A 118 -0.44 -22.95 -3.04
N ASP A 119 0.08 -21.76 -3.39
CA ASP A 119 1.26 -21.55 -4.24
C ASP A 119 2.20 -20.46 -3.72
N ASP A 120 3.44 -20.43 -4.23
CA ASP A 120 4.45 -19.39 -3.92
C ASP A 120 4.15 -18.04 -4.61
N ARG A 121 3.07 -17.99 -5.39
CA ARG A 121 2.62 -16.83 -6.17
C ARG A 121 1.11 -16.78 -6.19
N VAL A 122 0.58 -15.56 -6.25
CA VAL A 122 -0.84 -15.32 -6.47
C VAL A 122 -1.22 -15.81 -7.87
N THR A 123 -2.19 -16.72 -7.96
CA THR A 123 -2.72 -17.17 -9.25
C THR A 123 -3.50 -16.03 -9.92
N LEU A 124 -3.40 -15.92 -11.25
CA LEU A 124 -4.00 -14.80 -12.01
C LEU A 124 -5.54 -14.76 -11.93
N LEU A 125 -6.18 -15.84 -11.47
CA LEU A 125 -7.63 -15.96 -11.30
C LEU A 125 -8.05 -16.02 -9.82
N SER A 126 -7.25 -15.45 -8.91
CA SER A 126 -7.56 -15.38 -7.49
C SER A 126 -8.32 -14.10 -7.12
N ARG A 127 -8.86 -14.07 -5.89
CA ARG A 127 -9.50 -12.87 -5.32
C ARG A 127 -8.54 -11.67 -5.31
N ASP A 128 -7.26 -11.91 -5.07
CA ASP A 128 -6.25 -10.86 -4.96
C ASP A 128 -5.82 -10.32 -6.34
N ALA A 129 -5.86 -11.16 -7.38
CA ALA A 129 -5.74 -10.72 -8.77
C ALA A 129 -6.90 -9.80 -9.17
N PHE A 130 -8.14 -10.13 -8.78
CA PHE A 130 -9.32 -9.30 -9.05
C PHE A 130 -9.26 -7.95 -8.31
N LYS A 131 -8.86 -7.95 -7.04
CA LYS A 131 -8.61 -6.72 -6.27
C LYS A 131 -7.59 -5.82 -6.98
N THR A 132 -6.50 -6.41 -7.48
CA THR A 132 -5.47 -5.68 -8.23
C THR A 132 -6.04 -5.13 -9.54
N LEU A 133 -6.83 -5.91 -10.28
CA LEU A 133 -7.47 -5.48 -11.53
C LEU A 133 -8.38 -4.26 -11.33
N ILE A 134 -9.20 -4.25 -10.27
CA ILE A 134 -10.08 -3.10 -9.96
C ILE A 134 -9.24 -1.84 -9.78
N ILE A 135 -8.21 -1.93 -8.93
CA ILE A 135 -7.35 -0.81 -8.58
C ILE A 135 -6.55 -0.30 -9.79
N THR A 136 -6.12 -1.19 -10.68
CA THR A 136 -5.33 -0.80 -11.85
C THR A 136 -6.19 -0.12 -12.90
N ILE A 137 -7.43 -0.58 -13.10
CA ILE A 137 -8.40 0.09 -13.98
C ILE A 137 -8.71 1.50 -13.43
N GLN A 138 -8.94 1.63 -12.12
CA GLN A 138 -9.15 2.95 -11.50
C GLN A 138 -7.94 3.86 -11.66
N GLY A 139 -6.72 3.33 -11.47
CA GLY A 139 -5.49 4.08 -11.68
C GLY A 139 -5.28 4.52 -13.14
N LEU A 140 -5.60 3.64 -14.09
CA LEU A 140 -5.53 3.96 -15.52
C LEU A 140 -6.55 5.03 -15.92
N GLN A 141 -7.78 4.93 -15.41
CA GLN A 141 -8.80 5.94 -15.61
C GLN A 141 -8.32 7.32 -15.11
N ALA A 142 -7.69 7.36 -13.94
CA ALA A 142 -7.12 8.59 -13.40
C ALA A 142 -6.00 9.16 -14.30
N ILE A 143 -5.11 8.33 -14.84
CA ILE A 143 -4.08 8.78 -15.80
C ILE A 143 -4.71 9.40 -17.04
N ILE A 144 -5.69 8.71 -17.65
CA ILE A 144 -6.33 9.17 -18.90
C ILE A 144 -7.01 10.53 -18.67
N LEU A 145 -7.72 10.70 -17.55
CA LEU A 145 -8.37 11.96 -17.20
C LEU A 145 -7.36 13.09 -16.96
N LEU A 146 -6.22 12.79 -16.33
CA LEU A 146 -5.18 13.79 -16.04
C LEU A 146 -4.38 14.19 -17.29
N LEU A 147 -4.07 13.23 -18.16
CA LEU A 147 -3.26 13.44 -19.37
C LEU A 147 -4.10 13.82 -20.60
N GLY A 148 -5.43 13.68 -20.56
CA GLY A 148 -6.29 13.93 -21.71
C GLY A 148 -6.06 15.29 -22.37
N ASN A 149 -5.93 16.36 -21.57
CA ASN A 149 -5.67 17.71 -22.05
C ASN A 149 -4.21 17.95 -22.51
N GLN A 150 -3.26 17.09 -22.12
CA GLN A 150 -1.88 17.15 -22.60
C GLN A 150 -1.72 16.45 -23.95
N ILE A 151 -2.59 15.47 -24.24
CA ILE A 151 -2.58 14.67 -25.48
C ILE A 151 -3.43 15.35 -26.56
N ASP A 152 -4.60 15.87 -26.17
CA ASP A 152 -5.50 16.61 -27.05
C ASP A 152 -5.77 18.00 -26.46
N PRO A 153 -5.21 19.08 -27.06
CA PRO A 153 -5.46 20.45 -26.62
C PRO A 153 -6.92 20.90 -26.76
N ALA A 154 -7.74 20.17 -27.52
CA ALA A 154 -9.18 20.40 -27.64
C ALA A 154 -9.99 19.71 -26.53
N ALA A 155 -9.37 18.79 -25.78
CA ALA A 155 -10.04 18.14 -24.67
C ALA A 155 -10.19 19.09 -23.48
N PRO A 156 -11.37 19.18 -22.86
CA PRO A 156 -11.57 19.99 -21.66
C PRO A 156 -10.57 19.60 -20.57
N GLY A 157 -9.88 20.61 -20.03
CA GLY A 157 -8.85 20.43 -19.02
C GLY A 157 -9.37 19.72 -17.77
N PHE A 158 -8.51 18.93 -17.12
CA PHE A 158 -8.82 18.26 -15.84
C PHE A 158 -9.44 19.22 -14.80
N THR A 159 -9.02 20.47 -14.78
CA THR A 159 -9.54 21.53 -13.90
C THR A 159 -11.02 21.85 -14.12
N VAL A 160 -11.54 21.64 -15.33
CA VAL A 160 -12.95 21.89 -15.70
C VAL A 160 -13.88 20.79 -15.16
N PHE A 161 -13.38 19.55 -15.09
CA PHE A 161 -14.12 18.41 -14.54
C PHE A 161 -13.88 18.20 -13.04
N MET A 162 -13.07 19.05 -12.40
CA MET A 162 -12.68 18.86 -11.02
C MET A 162 -13.80 19.22 -10.05
N GLY A 163 -14.68 18.26 -9.82
CA GLY A 163 -15.73 18.26 -8.82
C GLY A 163 -15.33 17.57 -7.51
N VAL A 164 -16.27 17.57 -6.55
CA VAL A 164 -16.10 16.93 -5.23
C VAL A 164 -16.02 15.40 -5.37
N ASP A 165 -16.66 14.84 -6.39
CA ASP A 165 -16.72 13.42 -6.74
C ASP A 165 -15.37 12.83 -7.17
N ILE A 166 -14.44 13.65 -7.67
CA ILE A 166 -13.10 13.19 -8.05
C ILE A 166 -12.00 13.60 -7.08
N ILE A 167 -12.36 14.05 -5.86
CA ILE A 167 -11.35 14.50 -4.88
C ILE A 167 -10.34 13.42 -4.58
N PHE A 168 -10.72 12.14 -4.42
CA PHE A 168 -9.80 11.03 -4.12
C PHE A 168 -9.27 10.27 -5.35
N PHE A 169 -9.54 10.73 -6.57
CA PHE A 169 -9.11 10.03 -7.79
C PHE A 169 -7.59 9.81 -7.89
N PRO A 170 -6.74 10.80 -7.55
CA PRO A 170 -5.31 10.56 -7.55
C PRO A 170 -4.81 9.49 -6.56
N VAL A 171 -5.57 9.11 -5.52
CA VAL A 171 -5.26 7.93 -4.69
C VAL A 171 -5.35 6.64 -5.52
N ALA A 172 -6.17 6.60 -6.58
CA ALA A 172 -6.18 5.48 -7.52
C ALA A 172 -4.85 5.33 -8.29
N LEU A 173 -4.07 6.42 -8.48
CA LEU A 173 -2.74 6.34 -9.10
C LEU A 173 -1.76 5.54 -8.24
N PHE A 174 -1.90 5.59 -6.91
CA PHE A 174 -1.15 4.74 -5.97
C PHE A 174 -1.45 3.27 -6.20
N GLY A 175 -2.64 2.98 -6.72
CA GLY A 175 -3.03 1.67 -7.19
C GLY A 175 -2.13 1.09 -8.27
N LEU A 176 -1.55 1.92 -9.14
CA LEU A 176 -0.63 1.44 -10.17
C LEU A 176 0.69 0.96 -9.58
N LEU A 177 1.12 1.56 -8.46
CA LEU A 177 2.31 1.10 -7.74
C LEU A 177 2.11 -0.27 -7.08
N ARG A 178 0.85 -0.72 -6.88
CA ARG A 178 0.51 -2.08 -6.43
C ARG A 178 0.86 -3.15 -7.47
N LEU A 179 0.92 -2.81 -8.77
CA LEU A 179 1.28 -3.77 -9.82
C LEU A 179 2.65 -4.38 -9.58
N CYS A 180 3.57 -3.64 -8.97
CA CYS A 180 4.90 -4.12 -8.64
C CYS A 180 4.89 -5.28 -7.63
N SER A 181 3.86 -5.37 -6.79
CA SER A 181 3.75 -6.37 -5.72
C SER A 181 2.64 -7.38 -5.94
N CYS A 182 1.82 -7.26 -6.98
CA CYS A 182 0.58 -8.02 -7.13
C CYS A 182 0.76 -9.55 -7.16
N ILE A 183 1.87 -10.03 -7.73
CA ILE A 183 2.20 -11.47 -7.81
C ILE A 183 2.51 -12.06 -6.43
N TRP A 184 2.90 -11.21 -5.47
CA TRP A 184 3.34 -11.60 -4.13
C TRP A 184 2.46 -11.03 -3.03
N LEU A 185 1.28 -10.50 -3.38
CA LEU A 185 0.36 -9.92 -2.42
C LEU A 185 -0.86 -10.82 -2.27
N THR A 186 -0.89 -11.60 -1.20
CA THR A 186 -1.98 -12.55 -0.92
C THR A 186 -2.56 -12.28 0.46
N ASP A 187 -3.87 -12.51 0.60
CA ASP A 187 -4.56 -12.55 1.90
C ASP A 187 -4.99 -13.98 2.28
N GLU A 188 -4.57 -15.00 1.52
CA GLU A 188 -4.94 -16.42 1.69
C GLU A 188 -3.98 -17.14 2.64
N PHE A 189 -3.83 -16.61 3.85
CA PHE A 189 -3.01 -17.21 4.91
C PHE A 189 -3.65 -17.01 6.28
N SER A 190 -3.32 -17.89 7.24
CA SER A 190 -3.78 -17.75 8.62
C SER A 190 -2.69 -18.17 9.60
N PHE A 191 -2.54 -17.38 10.65
CA PHE A 191 -1.62 -17.62 11.76
C PHE A 191 -2.43 -17.69 13.06
N ALA A 192 -2.11 -18.66 13.91
CA ALA A 192 -2.74 -18.81 15.22
C ALA A 192 -2.37 -17.63 16.12
N SER A 193 -3.38 -17.06 16.77
CA SER A 193 -3.16 -16.09 17.82
C SER A 193 -2.77 -16.78 19.13
N MET A 194 -2.09 -16.06 20.03
CA MET A 194 -1.86 -16.54 21.41
C MET A 194 -3.15 -16.87 22.15
N GLU A 195 -4.27 -16.21 21.81
CA GLU A 195 -5.58 -16.48 22.41
C GLU A 195 -6.19 -17.80 21.94
N ASP A 196 -5.78 -18.32 20.77
CA ASP A 196 -6.28 -19.56 20.20
C ASP A 196 -5.61 -20.81 20.79
N VAL A 197 -4.61 -20.63 21.67
CA VAL A 197 -3.94 -21.71 22.39
C VAL A 197 -4.67 -21.95 23.71
N PRO A 198 -5.47 -23.02 23.86
CA PRO A 198 -6.17 -23.29 25.10
C PRO A 198 -5.20 -23.48 26.27
N LEU A 199 -5.43 -22.74 27.36
CA LEU A 199 -4.73 -22.92 28.64
C LEU A 199 -4.95 -24.35 29.15
N GLY A 200 -4.02 -25.28 28.87
CA GLY A 200 -4.01 -26.58 29.54
C GLY A 200 -3.53 -27.78 28.74
N THR A 201 -3.27 -27.67 27.44
CA THR A 201 -2.80 -28.82 26.65
C THR A 201 -1.73 -28.38 25.64
N PRO A 202 -0.56 -29.04 25.59
CA PRO A 202 0.37 -28.90 24.46
C PRO A 202 -0.21 -29.71 23.29
N GLN A 203 -1.38 -29.33 22.78
CA GLN A 203 -1.86 -29.86 21.53
C GLN A 203 -1.21 -29.04 20.43
N MET A 204 -0.37 -29.71 19.64
CA MET A 204 -0.02 -29.25 18.30
C MET A 204 -1.34 -28.88 17.61
N ILE A 205 -1.50 -27.60 17.28
CA ILE A 205 -2.62 -27.16 16.44
C ILE A 205 -2.53 -28.02 15.18
N GLU A 206 -3.55 -28.86 14.99
CA GLU A 206 -3.68 -29.79 13.88
C GLU A 206 -3.91 -28.94 12.61
N CYS A 207 -2.83 -28.37 12.11
CA CYS A 207 -2.76 -27.70 10.83
C CYS A 207 -3.04 -28.77 9.78
N SER A 208 -4.07 -28.54 8.96
CA SER A 208 -4.36 -29.36 7.79
C SER A 208 -3.06 -29.61 7.01
N THR A 209 -2.53 -30.84 7.11
CA THR A 209 -1.43 -31.43 6.33
C THR A 209 -0.03 -30.77 6.29
N ALA A 210 0.18 -29.53 6.73
CA ALA A 210 1.45 -28.82 6.47
C ALA A 210 2.47 -28.79 7.63
N SER A 211 2.07 -28.99 8.89
CA SER A 211 2.96 -28.74 10.05
C SER A 211 4.12 -29.74 10.19
N PHE A 212 3.93 -31.00 9.78
CA PHE A 212 4.99 -32.02 9.83
C PHE A 212 5.96 -31.86 8.64
N GLU A 213 5.47 -31.52 7.45
CA GLU A 213 6.33 -31.17 6.30
C GLU A 213 7.16 -29.90 6.58
N LEU A 214 6.57 -28.89 7.25
CA LEU A 214 7.21 -27.64 7.70
C LEU A 214 8.43 -27.85 8.61
N LEU A 215 8.39 -28.87 9.47
CA LEU A 215 9.51 -29.26 10.33
C LEU A 215 10.59 -30.03 9.55
N THR A 216 10.22 -30.68 8.44
CA THR A 216 11.14 -31.46 7.58
C THR A 216 11.73 -30.67 6.42
N THR A 217 11.15 -29.54 6.02
CA THR A 217 11.73 -28.63 5.02
C THR A 217 12.94 -27.90 5.60
N ASN A 218 14.10 -28.55 5.49
CA ASN A 218 15.46 -28.04 5.68
C ASN A 218 15.65 -26.89 6.69
N PRO A 219 16.09 -27.18 7.93
CA PRO A 219 16.53 -26.15 8.89
C PRO A 219 17.85 -25.45 8.49
N SER A 220 18.39 -25.72 7.29
CA SER A 220 19.78 -25.44 6.93
C SER A 220 20.12 -24.00 6.52
N LEU A 221 19.12 -23.10 6.45
CA LEU A 221 19.36 -21.66 6.31
C LEU A 221 18.76 -20.94 7.51
N SER A 222 19.42 -21.12 8.64
CA SER A 222 19.20 -20.34 9.86
C SER A 222 19.52 -18.86 9.62
N GLY A 223 18.57 -17.99 9.98
CA GLY A 223 18.82 -16.55 10.09
C GLY A 223 19.15 -15.79 8.78
N PRO A 224 19.85 -14.64 8.88
CA PRO A 224 20.01 -13.58 7.86
C PRO A 224 20.72 -14.00 6.55
N GLN A 225 21.01 -15.28 6.35
CA GLN A 225 21.60 -15.81 5.11
C GLN A 225 20.57 -16.08 4.00
N ARG A 226 19.27 -16.09 4.31
CA ARG A 226 18.18 -16.34 3.34
C ARG A 226 17.92 -15.17 2.38
N TYR A 227 18.26 -13.95 2.78
CA TYR A 227 18.14 -12.75 1.96
C TYR A 227 19.51 -12.22 1.53
N HIS A 228 19.60 -11.69 0.32
CA HIS A 228 20.71 -10.86 -0.12
C HIS A 228 20.73 -9.56 0.69
N ASN A 229 21.93 -9.02 0.88
CA ASN A 229 22.15 -7.72 1.52
C ASN A 229 21.30 -6.65 0.78
N PRO A 230 20.66 -5.70 1.47
CA PRO A 230 19.93 -4.59 0.85
C PRO A 230 20.75 -3.75 -0.16
N SER A 231 22.08 -3.88 -0.19
CA SER A 231 22.92 -3.28 -1.23
C SER A 231 22.91 -4.03 -2.57
N PHE A 232 22.14 -5.11 -2.70
CA PHE A 232 22.03 -5.89 -3.94
C PHE A 232 21.53 -5.02 -5.10
N TRP A 233 22.16 -5.17 -6.27
CA TRP A 233 21.91 -4.30 -7.42
C TRP A 233 20.44 -4.32 -7.87
N GLY A 234 19.79 -5.49 -7.89
CA GLY A 234 18.37 -5.61 -8.22
C GLY A 234 17.45 -4.85 -7.26
N SER A 235 17.76 -4.87 -5.96
CA SER A 235 17.03 -4.11 -4.93
C SER A 235 17.24 -2.60 -5.13
N ARG A 236 18.47 -2.16 -5.43
CA ARG A 236 18.75 -0.75 -5.75
C ARG A 236 18.01 -0.25 -6.98
N VAL A 237 18.02 -1.01 -8.08
CA VAL A 237 17.31 -0.65 -9.32
C VAL A 237 15.81 -0.54 -9.05
N PHE A 238 15.22 -1.49 -8.33
CA PHE A 238 13.82 -1.44 -7.94
C PHE A 238 13.50 -0.22 -7.07
N ARG A 239 14.28 0.04 -6.01
CA ARG A 239 14.09 1.19 -5.13
C ARG A 239 14.18 2.52 -5.88
N ILE A 240 15.15 2.66 -6.78
CA ILE A 240 15.28 3.86 -7.63
C ILE A 240 14.07 3.98 -8.56
N GLY A 241 13.66 2.90 -9.23
CA GLY A 241 12.48 2.91 -10.10
C GLY A 241 11.19 3.27 -9.35
N TYR A 242 11.00 2.75 -8.14
CA TYR A 242 9.84 3.05 -7.30
C TYR A 242 9.81 4.51 -6.84
N VAL A 243 10.96 5.05 -6.42
CA VAL A 243 11.10 6.47 -6.06
C VAL A 243 10.91 7.37 -7.28
N LEU A 244 11.44 7.00 -8.45
CA LEU A 244 11.22 7.72 -9.70
C LEU A 244 9.75 7.75 -10.10
N ALA A 245 9.01 6.66 -9.90
CA ALA A 245 7.57 6.63 -10.14
C ALA A 245 6.83 7.62 -9.23
N GLN A 246 7.22 7.72 -7.95
CA GLN A 246 6.67 8.73 -7.04
C GLN A 246 7.03 10.16 -7.47
N PHE A 247 8.28 10.40 -7.91
CA PHE A 247 8.67 11.70 -8.45
C PHE A 247 7.94 12.05 -9.74
N ALA A 248 7.63 11.07 -10.60
CA ALA A 248 6.82 11.28 -11.79
C ALA A 248 5.40 11.73 -11.42
N LEU A 249 4.81 11.15 -10.37
CA LEU A 249 3.52 11.60 -9.83
C LEU A 249 3.60 13.02 -9.23
N ILE A 250 4.70 13.36 -8.54
CA ILE A 250 4.92 14.74 -8.05
C ILE A 250 5.07 15.71 -9.22
N ALA A 251 5.87 15.36 -10.23
CA ALA A 251 6.07 16.19 -11.43
C ALA A 251 4.74 16.39 -12.19
N LEU A 252 3.92 15.35 -12.28
CA LEU A 252 2.58 15.43 -12.83
C LEU A 252 1.68 16.35 -11.99
N ALA A 253 1.72 16.25 -10.66
CA ALA A 253 0.97 17.15 -9.78
C ALA A 253 1.46 18.62 -9.88
N LEU A 254 2.76 18.82 -10.01
CA LEU A 254 3.37 20.14 -10.16
C LEU A 254 3.12 20.76 -11.53
N SER A 255 3.00 19.98 -12.60
CA SER A 255 2.67 20.52 -13.93
C SER A 255 1.28 21.16 -13.96
N PHE A 256 0.37 20.73 -13.08
CA PHE A 256 -0.92 21.39 -12.88
C PHE A 256 -0.84 22.71 -12.10
N ILE A 257 0.29 23.05 -11.46
CA ILE A 257 0.49 24.34 -10.77
C ILE A 257 1.41 25.26 -11.58
N VAL A 258 2.49 24.70 -12.11
CA VAL A 258 3.53 25.42 -12.86
C VAL A 258 3.27 25.22 -14.34
N THR A 259 2.37 26.03 -14.89
CA THR A 259 2.10 26.03 -16.33
C THR A 259 3.13 26.89 -17.07
N LEU A 260 3.73 26.36 -18.12
CA LEU A 260 4.76 27.02 -18.93
C LEU A 260 4.24 28.16 -19.85
N GLY A 261 2.93 28.42 -19.91
CA GLY A 261 2.37 29.43 -20.81
C GLY A 261 0.91 29.81 -20.56
N GLY A 262 0.63 30.64 -19.56
CA GLY A 262 -0.65 31.34 -19.40
C GLY A 262 -1.00 31.75 -17.97
N SER A 263 -1.99 32.64 -17.82
CA SER A 263 -2.69 32.89 -16.56
C SER A 263 -3.88 31.93 -16.46
N TYR A 264 -3.87 31.03 -15.47
CA TYR A 264 -4.97 30.09 -15.24
C TYR A 264 -5.76 30.47 -14.00
N PHE A 265 -7.07 30.28 -14.09
CA PHE A 265 -8.02 30.46 -12.99
C PHE A 265 -8.28 29.09 -12.34
N TYR A 266 -7.98 28.98 -11.04
CA TYR A 266 -8.30 27.79 -10.26
C TYR A 266 -9.50 28.08 -9.37
N THR A 267 -10.37 27.08 -9.18
CA THR A 267 -11.31 27.14 -8.06
C THR A 267 -10.54 26.85 -6.76
N PHE A 268 -11.03 27.37 -5.63
CA PHE A 268 -10.46 27.09 -4.32
C PHE A 268 -10.34 25.57 -4.05
N THR A 269 -11.37 24.79 -4.42
CA THR A 269 -11.40 23.34 -4.26
C THR A 269 -10.28 22.66 -5.04
N THR A 270 -10.12 23.01 -6.32
CA THR A 270 -9.05 22.48 -7.19
C THR A 270 -7.67 22.72 -6.56
N PHE A 271 -7.43 23.93 -6.05
CA PHE A 271 -6.17 24.31 -5.43
C PHE A 271 -5.88 23.53 -4.13
N VAL A 272 -6.86 23.44 -3.23
CA VAL A 272 -6.72 22.71 -1.95
C VAL A 272 -6.44 21.23 -2.19
N VAL A 273 -7.13 20.63 -3.16
CA VAL A 273 -6.94 19.20 -3.48
C VAL A 273 -5.55 18.96 -4.07
N ILE A 274 -5.06 19.82 -4.96
CA ILE A 274 -3.69 19.69 -5.48
C ILE A 274 -2.66 19.81 -4.34
N LEU A 275 -2.84 20.75 -3.40
CA LEU A 275 -1.97 20.88 -2.23
C LEU A 275 -2.01 19.64 -1.33
N PHE A 276 -3.20 19.09 -1.07
CA PHE A 276 -3.35 17.84 -0.33
C PHE A 276 -2.58 16.71 -1.01
N TYR A 277 -2.63 16.62 -2.33
CA TYR A 277 -1.89 15.61 -3.08
C TYR A 277 -0.38 15.79 -3.06
N LEU A 278 0.10 17.01 -3.27
CA LEU A 278 1.52 17.31 -3.14
C LEU A 278 2.02 16.98 -1.73
N PHE A 279 1.22 17.24 -0.71
CA PHE A 279 1.55 16.87 0.66
C PHE A 279 1.63 15.35 0.84
N VAL A 280 0.58 14.59 0.46
CA VAL A 280 0.55 13.13 0.64
C VAL A 280 1.65 12.43 -0.17
N ILE A 281 1.82 12.79 -1.44
CA ILE A 281 2.84 12.20 -2.32
C ILE A 281 4.23 12.65 -1.87
N GLY A 282 4.41 13.93 -1.52
CA GLY A 282 5.68 14.47 -1.06
C GLY A 282 6.16 13.83 0.24
N VAL A 283 5.28 13.65 1.22
CA VAL A 283 5.58 12.93 2.46
C VAL A 283 5.90 11.46 2.18
N SER A 284 5.14 10.81 1.29
CA SER A 284 5.40 9.41 0.90
C SER A 284 6.77 9.26 0.23
N ALA A 285 7.14 10.18 -0.66
CA ALA A 285 8.44 10.20 -1.32
C ALA A 285 9.57 10.45 -0.33
N LEU A 286 9.40 11.39 0.60
CA LEU A 286 10.39 11.69 1.64
C LEU A 286 10.62 10.47 2.54
N ILE A 287 9.55 9.82 3.01
CA ILE A 287 9.64 8.59 3.81
C ILE A 287 10.34 7.49 3.01
N THR A 288 9.97 7.31 1.75
CA THR A 288 10.58 6.30 0.87
C THR A 288 12.08 6.55 0.71
N ILE A 289 12.48 7.79 0.39
CA ILE A 289 13.90 8.18 0.22
C ILE A 289 14.67 7.99 1.52
N TRP A 290 14.13 8.45 2.65
CA TRP A 290 14.78 8.35 3.95
C TRP A 290 15.05 6.90 4.35
N TYR A 291 14.03 6.04 4.26
CA TYR A 291 14.15 4.67 4.73
C TYR A 291 14.75 3.70 3.70
N PHE A 292 14.59 3.93 2.39
CA PHE A 292 15.25 3.10 1.35
C PHE A 292 16.70 3.50 1.09
N GLY A 293 16.99 4.81 1.15
CA GLY A 293 18.31 5.36 0.86
C GLY A 293 19.22 5.40 2.08
N ILE A 294 18.78 6.04 3.17
CA ILE A 294 19.65 6.38 4.30
C ILE A 294 19.67 5.26 5.34
N LYS A 295 18.50 4.86 5.85
CA LYS A 295 18.42 3.83 6.90
C LYS A 295 18.44 2.39 6.38
N SER A 296 18.16 2.17 5.09
CA SER A 296 18.06 0.84 4.47
C SER A 296 17.19 -0.14 5.27
N SER A 297 15.95 0.28 5.56
CA SER A 297 15.01 -0.51 6.35
C SER A 297 14.66 -1.84 5.66
N ARG A 298 14.39 -2.86 6.47
CA ARG A 298 14.00 -4.22 6.04
C ARG A 298 12.59 -4.62 6.46
N SER A 299 11.90 -3.72 7.18
CA SER A 299 10.56 -3.97 7.72
C SER A 299 9.47 -3.64 6.70
N THR A 300 8.46 -4.51 6.58
CA THR A 300 7.24 -4.25 5.80
C THR A 300 6.33 -3.21 6.45
N VAL A 301 6.60 -2.85 7.71
CA VAL A 301 5.95 -1.76 8.44
C VAL A 301 6.83 -0.52 8.38
N ILE A 302 6.23 0.66 8.28
CA ILE A 302 6.98 1.92 8.37
C ILE A 302 7.65 1.97 9.74
N PRO A 303 8.98 2.18 9.85
CA PRO A 303 9.68 2.15 11.13
C PRO A 303 9.28 3.26 12.13
N CYS A 304 8.46 4.23 11.73
CA CYS A 304 7.83 5.19 12.63
C CYS A 304 6.60 4.61 13.36
N ILE A 305 5.97 3.59 12.78
CA ILE A 305 4.79 2.89 13.30
C ILE A 305 5.23 1.62 14.06
N SER A 306 6.32 1.00 13.58
CA SER A 306 7.05 -0.05 14.30
C SER A 306 7.80 0.57 15.47
N SER A 307 7.71 -0.08 16.62
CA SER A 307 8.51 0.21 17.81
C SER A 307 9.88 -0.48 17.81
N VAL A 308 10.14 -1.31 16.78
CA VAL A 308 11.36 -2.10 16.58
C VAL A 308 12.07 -1.70 15.29
#